data_AF-A0A5C8FRK4-F1
#
_entry.id   AF-A0A5C8FRK4-F1
#
_cell.length_a   1.000
_cell.length_b   1.000
_cell.length_c   1.000
_cell.angle_alpha   90.00
_cell.angle_beta   90.00
_cell.angle_gamma   90.00
#
_symmetry.space_group_name_H-M   'P 1'
#
loop_
_entity.id
_entity.type
_entity.pdbx_description
1 polymer ?
#
loop_
_entity_poly.entity_id
_entity_poly.type
_entity_poly.pdbx_seq_one_letter_code
_entity_poly.pdbx_strand_id
1 'polypeptide(L)'
;MKIIICLFFILIKITFSQNNDNLYFISKINSFRINAGLERHKTNNDLKEIVDTLAYMYSQGEDLSKTENIKELFRNINLNISYYNYHRIKGNNSINNLFDYFINNYIKTILNEDYNYVSFGIYNDGSYNYLVLLY
;
A
#
# COMPACT_ATOMS: atom_id res chain seq x y z
N MET A 1 2.94 -23.09 -33.45
CA MET A 1 1.71 -22.76 -32.68
C MET A 1 2.10 -22.70 -31.20
N LYS A 2 2.39 -21.51 -30.66
CA LYS A 2 1.46 -20.59 -29.96
C LYS A 2 0.98 -21.12 -28.59
N ILE A 3 1.87 -21.22 -27.60
CA ILE A 3 1.52 -21.22 -26.16
C ILE A 3 2.63 -20.53 -25.35
N ILE A 4 2.94 -19.25 -25.61
CA ILE A 4 3.76 -18.41 -24.70
C ILE A 4 3.16 -16.99 -24.62
N ILE A 5 1.84 -16.91 -24.63
CA ILE A 5 1.14 -15.61 -24.60
C ILE A 5 0.17 -15.52 -23.41
N CYS A 6 -0.29 -16.63 -22.85
CA CYS A 6 -1.27 -16.58 -21.75
C CYS A 6 -0.67 -16.15 -20.38
N LEU A 7 0.58 -16.50 -20.06
CA LEU A 7 1.19 -16.13 -18.78
C LEU A 7 1.50 -14.62 -18.67
N PHE A 8 1.84 -13.98 -19.79
CA PHE A 8 2.13 -12.54 -19.81
C PHE A 8 0.86 -11.71 -19.57
N PHE A 9 -0.29 -12.16 -20.06
CA PHE A 9 -1.57 -11.45 -19.86
C PHE A 9 -2.13 -11.56 -18.43
N ILE A 10 -1.83 -12.64 -17.70
CA ILE A 10 -2.26 -12.80 -16.31
C ILE A 10 -1.47 -11.85 -15.41
N LEU A 11 -0.14 -11.78 -15.59
CA LEU A 11 0.72 -10.84 -14.86
C LEU A 11 0.31 -9.39 -15.12
N ILE A 12 0.09 -9.02 -16.40
CA ILE A 12 -0.36 -7.66 -16.77
C ILE A 12 -1.69 -7.30 -16.10
N LYS A 13 -2.69 -8.20 -16.09
CA LYS A 13 -4.00 -7.90 -15.48
C LYS A 13 -3.92 -7.66 -13.96
N ILE A 14 -3.11 -8.43 -13.25
CA ILE A 14 -2.93 -8.29 -11.80
C ILE A 14 -2.31 -6.92 -11.49
N THR A 15 -1.26 -6.53 -12.21
CA THR A 15 -0.57 -5.24 -12.01
C THR A 15 -1.45 -4.04 -12.37
N PHE A 16 -2.24 -4.11 -13.45
CA PHE A 16 -3.13 -3.01 -13.85
C PHE A 16 -4.32 -2.81 -12.91
N SER A 17 -4.92 -3.89 -12.36
CA SER A 17 -5.99 -3.77 -11.36
C SER A 17 -5.47 -3.15 -10.06
N GLN A 18 -4.33 -3.65 -9.57
CA GLN A 18 -3.72 -3.17 -8.33
C GLN A 18 -3.27 -1.70 -8.42
N ASN A 19 -2.83 -1.24 -9.60
CA ASN A 19 -2.48 0.17 -9.81
C ASN A 19 -3.68 1.12 -9.82
N ASN A 20 -4.82 0.73 -10.41
CA ASN A 20 -6.03 1.54 -10.38
C ASN A 20 -6.64 1.62 -8.98
N ASP A 21 -6.65 0.51 -8.26
CA ASP A 21 -7.11 0.45 -6.87
C ASP A 21 -6.28 1.37 -5.97
N ASN A 22 -4.96 1.39 -6.15
CA ASN A 22 -4.07 2.26 -5.39
C ASN A 22 -4.38 3.75 -5.59
N LEU A 23 -4.55 4.21 -6.84
CA LEU A 23 -4.90 5.61 -7.13
C LEU A 23 -6.26 5.99 -6.54
N TYR A 24 -7.25 5.08 -6.61
CA TYR A 24 -8.56 5.29 -5.99
C TYR A 24 -8.46 5.46 -4.46
N PHE A 25 -7.75 4.58 -3.78
CA PHE A 25 -7.59 4.62 -2.33
C PHE A 25 -6.81 5.84 -1.85
N ILE A 26 -5.72 6.20 -2.52
CA ILE A 26 -4.97 7.43 -2.22
C ILE A 26 -5.84 8.67 -2.44
N SER A 27 -6.65 8.71 -3.51
CA SER A 27 -7.59 9.80 -3.73
C SER A 27 -8.60 9.92 -2.58
N LYS A 28 -9.10 8.80 -2.07
CA LYS A 28 -10.02 8.77 -0.92
C LYS A 28 -9.34 9.25 0.37
N ILE A 29 -8.11 8.83 0.65
CA ILE A 29 -7.30 9.36 1.78
C ILE A 29 -7.15 10.88 1.66
N ASN A 30 -6.76 11.37 0.49
CA ASN A 30 -6.57 12.79 0.27
C ASN A 30 -7.87 13.60 0.35
N SER A 31 -9.02 13.03 0.04
CA SER A 31 -10.31 13.71 0.24
C SER A 31 -10.59 14.01 1.73
N PHE A 32 -10.22 13.11 2.66
CA PHE A 32 -10.37 13.38 4.09
C PHE A 32 -9.48 14.54 4.53
N ARG A 33 -8.25 14.62 4.03
CA ARG A 33 -7.31 15.72 4.31
C ARG A 33 -7.82 17.05 3.78
N ILE A 34 -8.26 17.10 2.52
CA ILE A 34 -8.81 18.31 1.90
C ILE A 34 -10.03 18.81 2.68
N ASN A 35 -10.93 17.90 3.07
CA ASN A 35 -12.11 18.27 3.85
C ASN A 35 -11.76 18.80 5.25
N ALA A 36 -10.61 18.43 5.79
CA ALA A 36 -10.07 18.95 7.04
C ALA A 36 -9.22 20.22 6.87
N GLY A 37 -9.08 20.75 5.65
CA GLY A 37 -8.26 21.92 5.35
C GLY A 37 -6.75 21.64 5.27
N LEU A 38 -6.35 20.38 5.13
CA LEU A 38 -4.96 19.95 5.06
C LEU A 38 -4.48 19.75 3.61
N GLU A 39 -3.17 19.89 3.40
CA GLU A 39 -2.54 19.58 2.12
C GLU A 39 -2.64 18.09 1.77
N ARG A 40 -2.66 17.77 0.48
CA ARG A 40 -2.66 16.38 0.00
C ARG A 40 -1.32 15.72 0.32
N HIS A 41 -1.37 14.46 0.75
CA HIS A 41 -0.20 13.60 0.71
C HIS A 41 0.23 13.40 -0.74
N LYS A 42 1.55 13.46 -0.97
CA LYS A 42 2.18 13.14 -2.24
C LYS A 42 2.30 11.63 -2.41
N THR A 43 2.44 11.19 -3.65
CA THR A 43 2.76 9.80 -4.00
C THR A 43 4.17 9.72 -4.58
N ASN A 44 4.80 8.56 -4.47
CA ASN A 44 6.12 8.29 -5.01
C ASN A 44 6.16 6.82 -5.47
N ASN A 45 6.78 6.54 -6.62
CA ASN A 45 6.83 5.20 -7.21
C ASN A 45 7.73 4.24 -6.42
N ASP A 46 8.81 4.74 -5.83
CA ASP A 46 9.71 3.98 -4.95
C ASP A 46 8.94 3.53 -3.69
N LEU A 47 8.15 4.43 -3.10
CA LEU A 47 7.24 4.08 -1.99
C LEU A 47 6.15 3.10 -2.41
N LYS A 48 5.75 3.08 -3.68
CA LYS A 48 4.82 2.08 -4.22
C LYS A 48 5.49 0.71 -4.27
N GLU A 49 6.69 0.61 -4.83
CA GLU A 49 7.46 -0.64 -4.85
C GLU A 49 7.68 -1.20 -3.43
N ILE A 50 7.98 -0.33 -2.46
CA ILE A 50 8.14 -0.71 -1.06
C ILE A 50 6.85 -1.33 -0.50
N VAL A 51 5.70 -0.67 -0.62
CA VAL A 51 4.47 -1.19 -0.01
C VAL A 51 3.95 -2.45 -0.69
N ASP A 52 4.20 -2.64 -1.99
CA ASP A 52 3.88 -3.88 -2.70
C ASP A 52 4.75 -5.03 -2.21
N THR A 53 6.04 -4.78 -2.03
CA THR A 53 6.98 -5.74 -1.43
C THR A 53 6.54 -6.09 -0.02
N LEU A 54 6.16 -5.12 0.80
CA LEU A 54 5.67 -5.36 2.15
C LEU A 54 4.35 -6.15 2.17
N ALA A 55 3.42 -5.86 1.27
CA ALA A 55 2.17 -6.61 1.16
C ALA A 55 2.43 -8.08 0.79
N TYR A 56 3.40 -8.32 -0.11
CA TYR A 56 3.85 -9.66 -0.45
C TYR A 56 4.51 -10.36 0.76
N MET A 57 5.51 -9.75 1.40
CA MET A 57 6.16 -10.31 2.60
C MET A 57 5.15 -10.64 3.70
N TYR A 58 4.18 -9.75 3.92
CA TYR A 58 3.10 -9.98 4.88
C TYR A 58 2.24 -11.20 4.51
N SER A 59 1.99 -11.42 3.21
CA SER A 59 1.29 -12.61 2.73
C SER A 59 2.07 -13.91 2.97
N GLN A 60 3.40 -13.84 2.99
CA GLN A 60 4.28 -14.98 3.29
C GLN A 60 4.42 -15.24 4.80
N GLY A 61 3.70 -14.49 5.65
CA GLY A 61 3.75 -14.64 7.10
C GLY A 61 4.96 -13.97 7.76
N GLU A 62 5.64 -13.08 7.04
CA GLU A 62 6.76 -12.34 7.61
C GLU A 62 6.31 -11.36 8.70
N ASP A 63 7.08 -11.31 9.78
CA ASP A 63 6.84 -10.36 10.86
C ASP A 63 7.42 -8.99 10.52
N LEU A 64 6.58 -8.17 9.88
CA LEU A 64 6.94 -6.80 9.53
C LEU A 64 7.15 -5.90 10.77
N SER A 65 6.77 -6.33 11.99
CA SER A 65 7.01 -5.52 13.20
C SER A 65 8.50 -5.32 13.50
N LYS A 66 9.36 -6.19 12.95
CA LYS A 66 10.80 -5.99 12.92
C LYS A 66 11.10 -4.78 12.04
N THR A 67 11.41 -3.67 12.70
CA THR A 67 11.68 -2.34 12.11
C THR A 67 12.80 -2.37 11.07
N GLU A 68 13.60 -3.43 11.06
CA GLU A 68 14.75 -3.63 10.19
C GLU A 68 14.36 -3.90 8.74
N ASN A 69 13.27 -4.65 8.48
CA ASN A 69 12.86 -5.03 7.12
C ASN A 69 12.49 -3.79 6.27
N ILE A 70 11.76 -2.83 6.84
CA ILE A 70 11.37 -1.60 6.11
C ILE A 70 12.56 -0.67 5.90
N LYS A 71 13.42 -0.52 6.92
CA LYS A 71 14.62 0.31 6.82
C LYS A 71 15.61 -0.25 5.79
N GLU A 72 15.70 -1.58 5.68
CA GLU A 72 16.49 -2.24 4.64
C GLU A 72 15.92 -1.96 3.25
N LEU A 73 14.60 -2.05 3.05
CA LEU A 73 13.96 -1.69 1.78
C LEU A 73 14.25 -0.23 1.39
N PHE A 74 14.19 0.71 2.34
CA PHE A 74 14.56 2.11 2.07
C PHE A 74 16.03 2.25 1.64
N ARG A 75 16.95 1.55 2.30
CA ARG A 75 18.38 1.56 1.96
C ARG A 75 18.64 0.97 0.58
N ASN A 76 17.98 -0.13 0.24
CA ASN A 76 18.19 -0.85 -1.03
C ASN A 76 17.87 0.01 -2.25
N ILE A 77 16.99 1.00 -2.10
CA ILE A 77 16.61 1.93 -3.18
C ILE A 77 17.11 3.36 -2.94
N ASN A 78 18.03 3.57 -2.00
CA ASN A 78 18.61 4.87 -1.63
C ASN A 78 17.57 5.94 -1.27
N LEU A 79 16.44 5.54 -0.66
CA LEU A 79 15.39 6.46 -0.23
C LEU A 79 15.66 6.95 1.20
N ASN A 80 15.80 8.26 1.36
CA ASN A 80 16.00 8.87 2.68
C ASN A 80 14.66 9.29 3.29
N ILE A 81 14.28 8.64 4.40
CA ILE A 81 13.00 8.86 5.10
C ILE A 81 13.29 9.31 6.53
N SER A 82 12.88 10.53 6.88
CA SER A 82 13.13 11.12 8.21
C SER A 82 12.41 10.34 9.33
N TYR A 83 11.16 9.98 9.10
CA TYR A 83 10.37 9.07 9.92
C TYR A 83 9.22 8.55 9.06
N TYR A 84 8.65 7.42 9.46
CA TYR A 84 7.56 6.77 8.74
C TYR A 84 6.62 6.10 9.74
N ASN A 85 5.41 5.86 9.29
CA ASN A 85 4.50 4.96 9.95
C ASN A 85 3.80 4.10 8.91
N TYR A 86 3.53 2.85 9.25
CA TYR A 86 2.79 1.98 8.35
C TYR A 86 1.81 1.15 9.16
N HIS A 87 0.68 0.82 8.53
CA HIS A 87 -0.25 -0.14 9.09
C HIS A 87 -0.57 -1.20 8.07
N ARG A 88 -0.95 -2.38 8.58
CA ARG A 88 -1.22 -3.57 7.78
C ARG A 88 -2.50 -4.23 8.21
N ILE A 89 -3.24 -4.79 7.26
CA ILE A 89 -4.45 -5.56 7.54
C ILE A 89 -4.54 -6.78 6.63
N LYS A 90 -4.94 -7.90 7.21
CA LYS A 90 -5.26 -9.14 6.50
C LYS A 90 -6.75 -9.42 6.67
N GLY A 91 -7.43 -9.81 5.61
CA GLY A 91 -8.79 -10.30 5.71
C GLY A 91 -9.30 -11.00 4.46
N ASN A 92 -10.33 -11.82 4.62
CA ASN A 92 -11.03 -12.51 3.53
C ASN A 92 -12.17 -11.65 2.93
N ASN A 93 -12.35 -10.43 3.42
CA ASN A 93 -13.32 -9.46 2.90
C ASN A 93 -12.81 -8.81 1.61
N SER A 94 -13.70 -8.11 0.90
CA SER A 94 -13.31 -7.29 -0.25
C SER A 94 -12.28 -6.22 0.15
N ILE A 95 -11.44 -5.81 -0.82
CA ILE A 95 -10.42 -4.77 -0.61
C ILE A 95 -11.07 -3.47 -0.10
N ASN A 96 -12.22 -3.08 -0.66
CA ASN A 96 -12.96 -1.90 -0.23
C ASN A 96 -13.39 -1.97 1.24
N ASN A 97 -13.88 -3.12 1.71
CA ASN A 97 -14.29 -3.28 3.10
C ASN A 97 -13.09 -3.21 4.06
N LEU A 98 -11.95 -3.79 3.67
CA LEU A 98 -10.73 -3.71 4.47
C LEU A 98 -10.16 -2.30 4.48
N PHE A 99 -10.26 -1.59 3.36
CA PHE A 99 -9.87 -0.19 3.27
C PHE A 99 -10.76 0.71 4.13
N ASP A 100 -12.08 0.52 4.11
CA ASP A 100 -13.00 1.31 4.96
C ASP A 100 -12.73 1.05 6.45
N TYR A 101 -12.46 -0.20 6.83
CA TYR A 101 -11.98 -0.51 8.18
C TYR A 101 -10.70 0.25 8.50
N PHE A 102 -9.74 0.28 7.56
CA PHE A 102 -8.48 0.99 7.73
C PHE A 102 -8.71 2.48 8.02
N ILE A 103 -9.48 3.16 7.17
CA ILE A 103 -9.79 4.59 7.32
C ILE A 103 -10.39 4.88 8.69
N ASN A 104 -11.37 4.07 9.11
CA ASN A 104 -12.09 4.28 10.37
C ASN A 104 -11.18 4.12 11.60
N ASN A 105 -10.20 3.22 11.55
CA ASN A 105 -9.29 2.99 12.67
C ASN A 105 -8.08 3.94 12.68
N TYR A 106 -7.66 4.41 11.51
CA TYR A 106 -6.41 5.19 11.37
C TYR A 106 -6.61 6.62 10.87
N ILE A 107 -7.81 7.19 11.05
CA ILE A 107 -8.13 8.58 10.67
C ILE A 107 -7.17 9.60 11.27
N LYS A 108 -6.68 9.37 12.49
CA LYS A 108 -5.67 10.23 13.13
C LYS A 108 -4.34 10.25 12.37
N THR A 109 -3.93 9.12 11.79
CA THR A 109 -2.71 9.07 10.95
C THR A 109 -2.93 9.76 9.62
N ILE A 110 -4.10 9.56 9.00
CA ILE A 110 -4.49 10.21 7.74
C ILE A 110 -4.41 11.73 7.85
N LEU A 111 -4.86 12.29 8.98
CA LEU A 111 -4.93 13.73 9.21
C LEU A 111 -3.68 14.29 9.90
N ASN A 112 -2.64 13.47 10.14
CA ASN A 112 -1.41 13.97 10.74
C ASN A 112 -0.64 14.83 9.70
N GLU A 113 -0.30 16.06 10.08
CA GLU A 113 0.38 17.06 9.25
C GLU A 113 1.87 16.79 9.07
N ASP A 114 2.47 15.98 9.94
CA ASP A 114 3.86 15.63 9.82
C ASP A 114 4.06 14.90 8.47
N TYR A 115 3.21 13.93 8.14
CA TYR A 115 3.39 13.10 6.94
C TYR A 115 3.10 13.85 5.65
N ASN A 116 4.04 13.74 4.71
CA ASN A 116 3.98 14.42 3.41
C ASN A 116 3.71 13.45 2.26
N TYR A 117 3.84 12.14 2.48
CA TYR A 117 3.68 11.10 1.48
C TYR A 117 2.70 10.03 1.96
N VAL A 118 2.11 9.32 1.01
CA VAL A 118 1.30 8.13 1.27
C VAL A 118 1.44 7.14 0.14
N SER A 119 1.48 5.85 0.47
CA SER A 119 1.52 4.77 -0.51
C SER A 119 0.75 3.55 -0.01
N PHE A 120 0.03 2.87 -0.92
CA PHE A 120 -0.81 1.72 -0.61
C PHE A 120 -0.43 0.48 -1.44
N GLY A 121 -0.18 -0.61 -0.74
CA GLY A 121 0.17 -1.92 -1.28
C GLY A 121 -0.94 -2.92 -1.04
N ILE A 122 -1.20 -3.76 -2.05
CA ILE A 122 -2.25 -4.78 -2.00
C ILE A 122 -1.69 -6.07 -2.57
N TYR A 123 -1.81 -7.16 -1.81
CA TYR A 123 -1.54 -8.51 -2.29
C TYR A 123 -2.75 -9.40 -2.03
N ASN A 124 -3.09 -10.27 -2.99
CA ASN A 124 -4.18 -11.24 -2.86
C ASN A 124 -3.62 -12.63 -3.17
N ASP A 125 -3.74 -13.57 -2.22
CA ASP A 125 -3.23 -14.94 -2.36
C ASP A 125 -4.29 -15.93 -2.89
N GLY A 126 -5.45 -15.44 -3.29
CA GLY A 126 -6.64 -16.20 -3.68
C GLY A 126 -7.64 -16.44 -2.54
N SER A 127 -7.21 -16.33 -1.29
CA SER A 127 -8.03 -16.57 -0.09
C SER A 127 -8.19 -15.32 0.78
N TYR A 128 -7.14 -14.50 0.85
CA TYR A 128 -7.03 -13.32 1.67
C TYR A 128 -6.47 -12.14 0.87
N ASN A 129 -6.91 -10.95 1.26
CA ASN A 129 -6.31 -9.68 0.88
C ASN A 129 -5.38 -9.22 2.00
N TYR A 130 -4.19 -8.78 1.62
CA TYR A 130 -3.13 -8.24 2.48
C TYR A 130 -2.87 -6.81 2.03
N LEU A 131 -3.19 -5.86 2.89
CA LEU A 131 -3.07 -4.44 2.60
C LEU A 131 -1.99 -3.84 3.50
N VAL A 132 -1.18 -2.97 2.93
CA VAL A 132 -0.18 -2.17 3.65
C VAL A 132 -0.35 -0.72 3.22
N LEU A 133 -0.47 0.18 4.19
CA LEU A 133 -0.46 1.63 3.95
C LEU A 133 0.74 2.23 4.68
N LEU A 134 1.55 2.97 3.94
CA LEU A 134 2.75 3.65 4.42
C LEU A 134 2.55 5.17 4.32
N TYR A 135 2.96 5.87 5.38
CA TYR A 135 3.05 7.32 5.49
C TYR A 135 4.49 7.75 5.78
#